data_AF-A0A2I0A5E4-F1
#
_entry.id   AF-A0A2I0A5E4-F1
#
_cell.length_a   1.000
_cell.length_b   1.000
_cell.length_c   1.000
_cell.angle_alpha   90.00
_cell.angle_beta   90.00
_cell.angle_gamma   90.00
#
_symmetry.space_group_name_H-M   'P 1'
#
loop_
_entity.id
_entity.type
_entity.pdbx_description
1 polymer ?
#
loop_
_entity_poly.entity_id
_entity_poly.type
_entity_poly.pdbx_seq_one_letter_code
_entity_poly.pdbx_strand_id
1 'polypeptide(L)'
;MGGELPDGFTAGSKKQRRRRRRRKKKVTAEQIVASKYVHEWVFGCGASSSSDSENPSPPSPDRRVVFELHSHSNFSDGFYSPAALVERAHANGVKVLALTDHDTMAGIPEAIETAHKFNMKIIPGVEISTVYSPGDELEGEEPLHILAYYGSCGPVMHGEMEGLLANIRDGRYLRAQKMLVKLGELKMPLKLEDVVSKAGIGVAPGRVHVARAMVEAGYVDNLKQAFSKYLYDGGPAYAKGSEPEADYVVRLICRTGGIATLAHPWALKNPAFVIKSLKAAGLHAVEVYRSDGKLAGFSDLADKYGLLKLGGSDYHGRKANNESDLGCVHLPVLDAFKFLKLALPIWRNVTSKILGNFVENPSTADLRRIMGSNGLHLGLTNEEERQLAELEITKLELSSKFPSAIG
;
A
#
# COMPACT_ATOMS: atom_id res chain seq x y z
N MET A 1 87.63 26.07 -14.18
CA MET A 1 87.72 24.64 -13.82
C MET A 1 86.29 24.19 -13.60
N GLY A 2 85.61 23.48 -14.49
CA GLY A 2 86.01 22.32 -15.29
C GLY A 2 85.20 21.13 -14.77
N GLY A 3 84.25 20.62 -15.57
CA GLY A 3 83.49 19.40 -15.27
C GLY A 3 82.09 19.36 -15.89
N GLU A 4 81.94 18.64 -16.99
CA GLU A 4 80.74 18.44 -17.81
C GLU A 4 79.80 17.31 -17.32
N LEU A 5 78.47 17.54 -17.49
CA LEU A 5 77.39 16.65 -18.00
C LEU A 5 77.01 15.34 -17.24
N PRO A 6 75.78 14.77 -17.43
CA PRO A 6 74.85 14.96 -18.56
C PRO A 6 73.34 15.11 -18.27
N ASP A 7 72.65 15.45 -19.36
CA ASP A 7 71.21 15.54 -19.62
C ASP A 7 70.37 14.35 -19.14
N GLY A 8 69.18 14.67 -18.61
CA GLY A 8 68.13 13.72 -18.26
C GLY A 8 66.75 14.23 -18.65
N PHE A 9 66.36 13.98 -19.90
CA PHE A 9 64.97 14.01 -20.35
C PHE A 9 64.14 12.99 -19.56
N THR A 10 63.07 13.41 -18.87
CA THR A 10 61.97 12.49 -18.54
C THR A 10 60.63 13.11 -18.89
N ALA A 11 60.00 12.49 -19.88
CA ALA A 11 58.70 12.81 -20.43
C ALA A 11 57.56 12.68 -19.40
N GLY A 12 56.69 13.69 -19.35
CA GLY A 12 55.44 13.64 -18.61
C GLY A 12 54.45 12.65 -19.20
N SER A 13 54.20 11.54 -18.52
CA SER A 13 53.12 10.61 -18.89
C SER A 13 51.76 11.16 -18.42
N LYS A 14 51.03 11.85 -19.31
CA LYS A 14 49.60 12.14 -19.12
C LYS A 14 48.81 10.82 -19.18
N LYS A 15 48.48 10.24 -18.01
CA LYS A 15 47.48 9.15 -17.92
C LYS A 15 46.08 9.73 -18.19
N GLN A 16 45.62 9.64 -19.44
CA GLN A 16 44.21 9.82 -19.77
C GLN A 16 43.37 8.73 -19.07
N ARG A 17 42.60 9.12 -18.04
CA ARG A 17 41.52 8.29 -17.49
C ARG A 17 40.41 8.19 -18.55
N ARG A 18 40.42 7.11 -19.33
CA ARG A 18 39.27 6.69 -20.16
C ARG A 18 38.06 6.43 -19.25
N ARG A 19 37.10 7.35 -19.23
CA ARG A 19 35.75 7.11 -18.69
C ARG A 19 35.12 5.95 -19.46
N ARG A 20 35.05 4.76 -18.86
CA ARG A 20 34.23 3.64 -19.36
C ARG A 20 32.77 4.12 -19.40
N ARG A 21 32.25 4.44 -20.59
CA ARG A 21 30.82 4.62 -20.82
C ARG A 21 30.12 3.32 -20.38
N ARG A 22 29.34 3.35 -19.30
CA ARG A 22 28.45 2.26 -18.91
C ARG A 22 27.52 1.99 -20.11
N ARG A 23 27.68 0.84 -20.79
CA ARG A 23 26.72 0.37 -21.80
C ARG A 23 25.35 0.27 -21.12
N LYS A 24 24.36 1.07 -21.56
CA LYS A 24 22.96 0.89 -21.15
C LYS A 24 22.56 -0.55 -21.47
N LYS A 25 22.08 -1.32 -20.48
CA LYS A 25 21.55 -2.68 -20.72
C LYS A 25 20.42 -2.56 -21.77
N LYS A 26 20.47 -3.39 -22.81
CA LYS A 26 19.37 -3.46 -23.79
C LYS A 26 18.12 -3.95 -23.07
N VAL A 27 16.99 -3.28 -23.31
CA VAL A 27 15.67 -3.67 -22.82
C VAL A 27 15.27 -4.99 -23.51
N THR A 28 14.75 -5.97 -22.77
CA THR A 28 14.31 -7.25 -23.34
C THR A 28 12.94 -7.12 -24.02
N ALA A 29 12.61 -8.04 -24.94
CA ALA A 29 11.29 -8.06 -25.58
C ALA A 29 10.14 -8.19 -24.55
N GLU A 30 10.35 -9.02 -23.52
CA GLU A 30 9.41 -9.18 -22.41
C GLU A 30 9.19 -7.86 -21.64
N GLN A 31 10.26 -7.11 -21.37
CA GLN A 31 10.17 -5.80 -20.72
C GLN A 31 9.41 -4.77 -21.58
N ILE A 32 9.52 -4.84 -22.90
CA ILE A 32 8.75 -3.98 -23.82
C ILE A 32 7.25 -4.31 -23.74
N VAL A 33 6.89 -5.60 -23.79
CA VAL A 33 5.49 -6.04 -23.67
C VAL A 33 4.91 -5.66 -22.31
N ALA A 34 5.65 -5.92 -21.23
CA ALA A 34 5.26 -5.55 -19.88
C ALA A 34 5.07 -4.03 -19.74
N SER A 35 6.00 -3.23 -20.27
CA SER A 35 5.91 -1.78 -20.24
C SER A 35 4.69 -1.25 -21.00
N LYS A 36 4.39 -1.82 -22.17
CA LYS A 36 3.20 -1.45 -22.95
C LYS A 36 1.92 -1.77 -22.18
N TYR A 37 1.82 -2.97 -21.62
CA TYR A 37 0.66 -3.40 -20.85
C TYR A 37 0.41 -2.52 -19.61
N VAL A 38 1.46 -2.24 -18.83
CA VAL A 38 1.37 -1.37 -17.64
C VAL A 38 0.95 0.04 -18.06
N HIS A 39 1.55 0.58 -19.12
CA HIS A 39 1.23 1.92 -19.60
C HIS A 39 -0.21 2.03 -20.10
N GLU A 40 -0.69 1.05 -20.88
CA GLU A 40 -2.09 0.99 -21.35
C GLU A 40 -3.07 0.89 -20.19
N TRP A 41 -2.75 0.10 -19.16
CA TRP A 41 -3.60 0.02 -17.98
C TRP A 41 -3.66 1.36 -17.23
N VAL A 42 -2.53 2.06 -17.08
CA VAL A 42 -2.46 3.33 -16.33
C VAL A 42 -3.10 4.50 -17.07
N PHE A 43 -2.82 4.66 -18.37
CA PHE A 43 -3.23 5.86 -19.11
C PHE A 43 -4.37 5.62 -20.12
N GLY A 44 -4.80 4.37 -20.31
CA GLY A 44 -5.75 3.98 -21.35
C GLY A 44 -5.13 3.90 -22.75
N CYS A 45 -5.87 3.35 -23.72
CA CYS A 45 -5.42 3.17 -25.11
C CYS A 45 -5.20 4.48 -25.91
N GLY A 46 -5.57 5.65 -25.38
CA GLY A 46 -5.60 6.92 -26.15
C GLY A 46 -4.36 7.80 -26.03
N ALA A 47 -3.41 7.50 -25.14
CA ALA A 47 -2.27 8.40 -24.89
C ALA A 47 -1.10 8.27 -25.90
N SER A 48 -1.24 7.46 -26.96
CA SER A 48 -0.18 7.22 -27.95
C SER A 48 -0.42 7.86 -29.32
N SER A 49 -1.45 8.68 -29.52
CA SER A 49 -1.70 9.37 -30.80
C SER A 49 -1.46 10.87 -30.69
N SER A 50 -0.20 11.28 -30.64
CA SER A 50 0.25 12.57 -31.18
C SER A 50 1.76 12.56 -31.43
N SER A 51 2.17 11.85 -32.47
CA SER A 51 3.29 12.27 -33.34
C SER A 51 3.40 11.29 -34.51
N ASP A 52 2.96 11.72 -35.69
CA ASP A 52 3.45 11.21 -36.95
C ASP A 52 4.96 11.45 -37.02
N SER A 53 5.74 10.40 -36.81
CA SER A 53 7.10 10.31 -37.33
C SER A 53 7.45 8.84 -37.50
N GLU A 54 7.62 8.42 -38.75
CA GLU A 54 8.12 7.10 -39.16
C GLU A 54 9.56 6.88 -38.66
N ASN A 55 9.72 6.62 -37.37
CA ASN A 55 10.89 5.98 -36.76
C ASN A 55 10.58 5.74 -35.27
N PRO A 56 10.51 4.48 -34.79
CA PRO A 56 10.32 4.21 -33.36
C PRO A 56 11.62 4.54 -32.63
N SER A 57 11.77 5.81 -32.26
CA SER A 57 12.76 6.24 -31.29
C SER A 57 12.51 5.50 -29.97
N PRO A 58 13.54 4.94 -29.30
CA PRO A 58 13.34 4.31 -28.02
C PRO A 58 12.70 5.32 -27.05
N PRO A 59 11.71 4.90 -26.24
CA PRO A 59 10.99 5.80 -25.35
C PRO A 59 11.96 6.62 -24.51
N SER A 60 11.70 7.93 -24.42
CA SER A 60 12.44 8.85 -23.56
C SER A 60 12.40 8.36 -22.10
N PRO A 61 13.42 8.67 -21.27
CA PRO A 61 13.47 8.23 -19.87
C PRO A 61 12.29 8.70 -18.99
N ASP A 62 11.47 9.62 -19.51
CA ASP A 62 10.28 10.23 -18.90
C ASP A 62 9.00 9.36 -18.97
N ARG A 63 9.10 8.14 -19.51
CA ARG A 63 7.96 7.20 -19.69
C ARG A 63 7.82 6.12 -18.61
N ARG A 64 8.54 6.21 -17.48
CA ARG A 64 8.43 5.20 -16.41
C ARG A 64 7.19 5.45 -15.57
N VAL A 65 6.31 4.45 -15.53
CA VAL A 65 5.19 4.42 -14.59
C VAL A 65 5.74 4.06 -13.21
N VAL A 66 5.68 5.01 -12.27
CA VAL A 66 6.09 4.81 -10.88
C VAL A 66 4.89 4.35 -10.06
N PHE A 67 5.08 3.25 -9.33
CA PHE A 67 4.13 2.69 -8.39
C PHE A 67 4.59 2.99 -6.98
N GLU A 68 3.64 3.37 -6.12
CA GLU A 68 3.78 3.37 -4.67
C GLU A 68 2.70 2.44 -4.14
N LEU A 69 3.09 1.34 -3.50
CA LEU A 69 2.17 0.27 -3.11
C LEU A 69 1.99 0.16 -1.59
N HIS A 70 2.61 1.02 -0.80
CA HIS A 70 2.49 1.01 0.65
C HIS A 70 2.66 2.42 1.21
N SER A 71 1.55 3.02 1.66
CA SER A 71 1.55 4.38 2.21
C SER A 71 0.38 4.61 3.17
N HIS A 72 0.59 5.54 4.10
CA HIS A 72 -0.32 5.82 5.21
C HIS A 72 -0.76 7.28 5.24
N SER A 73 -2.02 7.50 5.59
CA SER A 73 -2.61 8.83 5.80
C SER A 73 -2.95 9.04 7.28
N ASN A 74 -3.50 10.22 7.59
CA ASN A 74 -4.00 10.55 8.91
C ASN A 74 -5.30 9.82 9.30
N PHE A 75 -5.83 8.94 8.45
CA PHE A 75 -6.89 8.00 8.85
C PHE A 75 -6.36 6.83 9.68
N SER A 76 -5.04 6.66 9.76
CA SER A 76 -4.38 5.73 10.66
C SER A 76 -3.28 6.39 11.48
N ASP A 77 -2.02 6.36 11.04
CA ASP A 77 -0.90 6.95 11.77
C ASP A 77 0.04 7.80 10.90
N GLY A 78 -0.32 8.02 9.64
CA GLY A 78 0.28 9.02 8.78
C GLY A 78 0.00 10.46 9.25
N PHE A 79 0.77 11.41 8.73
CA PHE A 79 0.65 12.84 9.04
C PHE A 79 -0.13 13.64 7.99
N TYR A 80 -0.23 13.12 6.76
CA TYR A 80 -0.90 13.78 5.65
C TYR A 80 -2.33 13.28 5.50
N SER A 81 -3.26 14.15 5.13
CA SER A 81 -4.58 13.70 4.65
C SER A 81 -4.42 12.88 3.37
N PRO A 82 -5.39 12.03 3.00
CA PRO A 82 -5.39 11.34 1.72
C PRO A 82 -5.17 12.29 0.54
N ALA A 83 -5.81 13.47 0.51
CA ALA A 83 -5.58 14.45 -0.54
C ALA A 83 -4.12 14.94 -0.60
N ALA A 84 -3.56 15.37 0.54
CA ALA A 84 -2.19 15.87 0.58
C ALA A 84 -1.15 14.77 0.29
N LEU A 85 -1.44 13.52 0.64
CA LEU A 85 -0.63 12.36 0.30
C LEU A 85 -0.60 12.13 -1.22
N VAL A 86 -1.75 12.22 -1.89
CA VAL A 86 -1.85 12.12 -3.35
C VAL A 86 -1.10 13.25 -4.05
N GLU A 87 -1.25 14.49 -3.58
CA GLU A 87 -0.51 15.65 -4.11
C GLU A 87 1.00 15.46 -3.99
N ARG A 88 1.47 14.95 -2.85
CA ARG A 88 2.89 14.65 -2.62
C ARG A 88 3.38 13.55 -3.56
N ALA A 89 2.62 12.47 -3.70
CA ALA A 89 2.93 11.38 -4.63
C ALA A 89 3.01 11.87 -6.08
N HIS A 90 2.06 12.72 -6.51
CA HIS A 90 2.07 13.35 -7.82
C HIS A 90 3.34 14.16 -8.06
N ALA A 91 3.73 15.01 -7.10
CA ALA A 91 4.93 15.83 -7.18
C ALA A 91 6.21 14.98 -7.32
N ASN A 92 6.20 13.76 -6.80
CA ASN A 92 7.29 12.80 -6.91
C ASN A 92 7.22 11.93 -8.19
N GLY A 93 6.24 12.16 -9.08
CA GLY A 93 6.09 11.43 -10.34
C GLY A 93 5.37 10.09 -10.23
N VAL A 94 4.78 9.78 -9.07
CA VAL A 94 3.96 8.58 -8.88
C VAL A 94 2.74 8.64 -9.82
N LYS A 95 2.41 7.51 -10.44
CA LYS A 95 1.24 7.36 -11.32
C LYS A 95 0.20 6.39 -10.78
N VAL A 96 0.63 5.48 -9.92
CA VAL A 96 -0.23 4.51 -9.26
C VAL A 96 0.12 4.50 -7.78
N LEU A 97 -0.85 4.83 -6.93
CA LEU A 97 -0.69 4.91 -5.49
C LEU A 97 -1.67 3.94 -4.82
N ALA A 98 -1.19 3.08 -3.92
CA ALA A 98 -2.04 2.36 -2.99
C ALA A 98 -2.03 3.09 -1.64
N LEU A 99 -3.22 3.51 -1.20
CA LEU A 99 -3.41 3.97 0.18
C LEU A 99 -3.75 2.73 1.01
N THR A 100 -2.97 2.48 2.06
CA THR A 100 -2.98 1.23 2.82
C THR A 100 -2.97 1.52 4.32
N ASP A 101 -3.81 2.47 4.75
CA ASP A 101 -3.96 2.82 6.16
C ASP A 101 -4.15 1.59 7.06
N HIS A 102 -3.61 1.66 8.28
CA HIS A 102 -3.76 0.57 9.23
C HIS A 102 -5.23 0.33 9.61
N ASP A 103 -5.69 -0.89 9.34
CA ASP A 103 -7.00 -1.41 9.74
C ASP A 103 -8.20 -0.53 9.32
N THR A 104 -8.09 0.25 8.25
CA THR A 104 -9.19 1.08 7.74
C THR A 104 -9.04 1.38 6.25
N MET A 105 -10.16 1.49 5.55
CA MET A 105 -10.24 1.95 4.16
C MET A 105 -10.93 3.32 4.03
N ALA A 106 -11.14 4.02 5.16
CA ALA A 106 -11.97 5.23 5.20
C ALA A 106 -11.38 6.41 4.40
N GLY A 107 -10.06 6.49 4.22
CA GLY A 107 -9.40 7.53 3.42
C GLY A 107 -9.46 7.31 1.90
N ILE A 108 -9.88 6.13 1.45
CA ILE A 108 -9.83 5.75 0.03
C ILE A 108 -10.70 6.65 -0.88
N PRO A 109 -11.94 7.03 -0.53
CA PRO A 109 -12.73 7.92 -1.37
C PRO A 109 -12.08 9.28 -1.63
N GLU A 110 -11.53 9.93 -0.58
CA GLU A 110 -10.84 11.22 -0.70
C GLU A 110 -9.57 11.09 -1.58
N ALA A 111 -8.82 10.00 -1.43
CA ALA A 111 -7.66 9.72 -2.26
C ALA A 111 -8.05 9.58 -3.75
N ILE A 112 -9.11 8.82 -4.05
CA ILE A 112 -9.61 8.61 -5.42
C ILE A 112 -10.01 9.95 -6.04
N GLU A 113 -10.82 10.73 -5.33
CA GLU A 113 -11.29 12.04 -5.80
C GLU A 113 -10.10 12.97 -6.11
N THR A 114 -9.11 13.02 -5.23
CA THR A 114 -7.93 13.86 -5.43
C THR A 114 -7.08 13.37 -6.60
N ALA A 115 -6.92 12.05 -6.76
CA ALA A 115 -6.11 11.46 -7.82
C ALA A 115 -6.67 11.73 -9.22
N HIS A 116 -8.00 11.90 -9.35
CA HIS A 116 -8.64 12.28 -10.62
C HIS A 116 -8.09 13.61 -11.15
N LYS A 117 -7.78 14.56 -10.27
CA LYS A 117 -7.22 15.88 -10.64
C LYS A 117 -5.83 15.78 -11.27
N PHE A 118 -5.11 14.69 -10.98
CA PHE A 118 -3.71 14.49 -11.37
C PHE A 118 -3.51 13.37 -12.41
N ASN A 119 -4.60 12.80 -12.93
CA ASN A 119 -4.58 11.60 -13.77
C ASN A 119 -3.74 10.46 -13.15
N MET A 120 -3.90 10.28 -11.83
CA MET A 120 -3.29 9.20 -11.07
C MET A 120 -4.33 8.11 -10.80
N LYS A 121 -3.86 6.87 -10.63
CA LYS A 121 -4.70 5.77 -10.19
C LYS A 121 -4.49 5.49 -8.72
N ILE A 122 -5.59 5.37 -7.98
CA ILE A 122 -5.59 4.79 -6.64
C ILE A 122 -5.90 3.31 -6.74
N ILE A 123 -5.09 2.49 -6.07
CA ILE A 123 -5.43 1.11 -5.74
C ILE A 123 -6.01 1.13 -4.32
N PRO A 124 -7.31 0.84 -4.15
CA PRO A 124 -7.90 0.67 -2.83
C PRO A 124 -7.14 -0.39 -2.04
N GLY A 125 -6.60 -0.04 -0.88
CA GLY A 125 -5.91 -0.99 -0.03
C GLY A 125 -6.09 -0.72 1.45
N VAL A 126 -5.55 -1.64 2.25
CA VAL A 126 -5.52 -1.59 3.71
C VAL A 126 -4.33 -2.40 4.20
N GLU A 127 -3.64 -1.93 5.23
CA GLU A 127 -2.66 -2.73 5.96
C GLU A 127 -3.33 -3.31 7.20
N ILE A 128 -3.59 -4.62 7.19
CA ILE A 128 -4.31 -5.32 8.26
C ILE A 128 -3.31 -5.83 9.29
N SER A 129 -3.55 -5.46 10.56
CA SER A 129 -2.79 -5.93 11.71
C SER A 129 -3.18 -7.35 12.07
N THR A 130 -2.19 -8.22 12.22
CA THR A 130 -2.40 -9.63 12.52
C THR A 130 -1.37 -10.13 13.54
N VAL A 131 -1.60 -11.31 14.07
CA VAL A 131 -0.60 -12.10 14.77
C VAL A 131 -0.33 -13.39 14.01
N TYR A 132 0.88 -13.91 14.21
CA TYR A 132 1.26 -15.24 13.77
C TYR A 132 1.67 -16.07 14.96
N SER A 133 0.94 -17.17 15.15
CA SER A 133 1.21 -18.16 16.19
C SER A 133 1.81 -19.42 15.54
N PRO A 134 3.11 -19.73 15.76
CA PRO A 134 3.64 -21.02 15.40
C PRO A 134 2.89 -22.09 16.18
N GLY A 135 2.46 -23.18 15.53
CA GLY A 135 1.65 -24.23 16.17
C GLY A 135 2.32 -24.98 17.32
N ASP A 136 3.61 -24.72 17.60
CA ASP A 136 4.31 -25.21 18.78
C ASP A 136 4.26 -24.15 19.89
N GLU A 137 3.65 -24.49 21.02
CA GLU A 137 3.36 -23.63 22.20
C GLU A 137 4.60 -22.95 22.85
N LEU A 138 5.80 -23.18 22.32
CA LEU A 138 7.07 -22.66 22.82
C LEU A 138 7.47 -21.32 22.19
N GLU A 139 6.96 -20.99 21.00
CA GLU A 139 7.20 -19.70 20.34
C GLU A 139 5.97 -18.80 20.50
N GLY A 140 6.13 -17.68 21.23
CA GLY A 140 5.05 -16.73 21.43
C GLY A 140 4.59 -16.03 20.16
N GLU A 141 3.33 -15.62 20.12
CA GLU A 141 2.70 -14.86 19.03
C GLU A 141 3.59 -13.71 18.54
N GLU A 142 3.82 -13.63 17.23
CA GLU A 142 4.58 -12.57 16.58
C GLU A 142 3.63 -11.65 15.80
N PRO A 143 3.60 -10.32 16.07
CA PRO A 143 2.79 -9.40 15.29
C PRO A 143 3.35 -9.23 13.88
N LEU A 144 2.45 -9.20 12.89
CA LEU A 144 2.80 -8.94 11.49
C LEU A 144 1.65 -8.26 10.76
N HIS A 145 1.92 -7.71 9.59
CA HIS A 145 0.89 -7.04 8.79
C HIS A 145 0.71 -7.68 7.41
N ILE A 146 -0.55 -7.72 6.97
CA ILE A 146 -0.95 -8.18 5.64
C ILE A 146 -1.58 -7.01 4.89
N LEU A 147 -0.98 -6.61 3.77
CA LEU A 147 -1.58 -5.66 2.84
C LEU A 147 -2.63 -6.37 2.00
N ALA A 148 -3.78 -5.73 1.82
CA ALA A 148 -4.82 -6.15 0.90
C ALA A 148 -4.99 -5.11 -0.20
N TYR A 149 -4.94 -5.52 -1.47
CA TYR A 149 -5.22 -4.65 -2.62
C TYR A 149 -6.50 -5.06 -3.35
N TYR A 150 -7.43 -4.13 -3.50
CA TYR A 150 -8.73 -4.34 -4.13
C TYR A 150 -8.87 -3.56 -5.44
N GLY A 151 -9.85 -3.97 -6.25
CA GLY A 151 -10.32 -3.18 -7.38
C GLY A 151 -11.13 -1.97 -6.92
N SER A 152 -11.50 -1.11 -7.87
CA SER A 152 -12.19 0.16 -7.59
C SER A 152 -13.52 0.02 -6.82
N CYS A 153 -14.21 -1.12 -6.94
CA CYS A 153 -15.45 -1.39 -6.20
C CYS A 153 -15.22 -1.91 -4.76
N GLY A 154 -13.97 -2.08 -4.34
CA GLY A 154 -13.62 -2.65 -3.04
C GLY A 154 -13.89 -4.15 -2.92
N PRO A 155 -13.95 -4.68 -1.68
CA PRO A 155 -14.21 -6.09 -1.41
C PRO A 155 -15.66 -6.49 -1.75
N VAL A 156 -15.85 -7.70 -2.31
CA VAL A 156 -17.21 -8.24 -2.60
C VAL A 156 -18.02 -8.51 -1.32
N MET A 157 -17.36 -8.86 -0.22
CA MET A 157 -17.97 -9.06 1.10
C MET A 157 -17.59 -7.92 2.05
N HIS A 158 -17.94 -6.68 1.67
CA HIS A 158 -17.56 -5.47 2.41
C HIS A 158 -17.93 -5.53 3.90
N GLY A 159 -19.13 -6.03 4.25
CA GLY A 159 -19.56 -6.13 5.64
C GLY A 159 -18.67 -7.04 6.50
N GLU A 160 -18.22 -8.18 5.98
CA GLU A 160 -17.29 -9.07 6.69
C GLU A 160 -15.91 -8.41 6.86
N MET A 161 -15.39 -7.78 5.80
CA MET A 161 -14.10 -7.08 5.86
C MET A 161 -14.16 -5.92 6.86
N GLU A 162 -15.15 -5.05 6.75
CA GLU A 162 -15.30 -3.91 7.66
C GLU A 162 -15.54 -4.35 9.11
N GLY A 163 -16.30 -5.43 9.34
CA GLY A 163 -16.47 -6.01 10.68
C GLY A 163 -15.14 -6.48 11.29
N LEU A 164 -14.28 -7.13 10.51
CA LEU A 164 -12.93 -7.49 10.95
C LEU A 164 -12.11 -6.25 11.30
N LEU A 165 -12.05 -5.26 10.40
CA LEU A 165 -11.28 -4.04 10.58
C LEU A 165 -11.75 -3.25 11.81
N ALA A 166 -13.07 -3.13 12.00
CA ALA A 166 -13.67 -2.49 13.16
C ALA A 166 -13.27 -3.18 14.47
N ASN A 167 -13.33 -4.52 14.53
CA ASN A 167 -12.92 -5.27 15.71
C ASN A 167 -11.45 -5.04 16.09
N ILE A 168 -10.56 -4.94 15.10
CA ILE A 168 -9.14 -4.62 15.36
C ILE A 168 -9.01 -3.19 15.92
N ARG A 169 -9.73 -2.23 15.33
CA ARG A 169 -9.73 -0.83 15.79
C ARG A 169 -10.28 -0.69 17.22
N ASP A 170 -11.33 -1.40 17.58
CA ASP A 170 -11.86 -1.44 18.96
C ASP A 170 -10.83 -2.02 19.93
N GLY A 171 -10.15 -3.11 19.53
CA GLY A 171 -9.04 -3.69 20.26
C GLY A 171 -7.88 -2.72 20.51
N ARG A 172 -7.60 -1.81 19.58
CA ARG A 172 -6.56 -0.78 19.73
C ARG A 172 -6.88 0.20 20.87
N TYR A 173 -8.14 0.56 21.10
CA TYR A 173 -8.53 1.40 22.25
C TYR A 173 -8.29 0.69 23.58
N LEU A 174 -8.70 -0.58 23.68
CA LEU A 174 -8.47 -1.39 24.88
C LEU A 174 -6.96 -1.59 25.12
N ARG A 175 -6.19 -1.81 24.05
CA ARG A 175 -4.74 -1.92 24.11
C ARG A 175 -4.12 -0.62 24.62
N ALA A 176 -4.52 0.54 24.11
CA ALA A 176 -4.02 1.83 24.55
C ALA A 176 -4.28 2.04 26.06
N GLN A 177 -5.49 1.74 26.55
CA GLN A 177 -5.80 1.82 27.98
C GLN A 177 -4.87 0.93 28.83
N LYS A 178 -4.64 -0.32 28.41
CA LYS A 178 -3.71 -1.23 29.09
C LYS A 178 -2.26 -0.69 29.10
N MET A 179 -1.81 -0.10 28.00
CA MET A 179 -0.48 0.52 27.93
C MET A 179 -0.37 1.72 28.88
N LEU A 180 -1.42 2.54 28.99
CA LEU A 180 -1.46 3.68 29.91
C LEU A 180 -1.39 3.27 31.38
N VAL A 181 -2.08 2.18 31.77
CA VAL A 181 -1.95 1.62 33.12
C VAL A 181 -0.50 1.25 33.43
N LYS A 182 0.16 0.51 32.52
CA LYS A 182 1.56 0.13 32.67
C LYS A 182 2.50 1.33 32.73
N LEU A 183 2.27 2.36 31.90
CA LEU A 183 3.04 3.60 31.96
C LEU A 183 2.85 4.33 33.29
N GLY A 184 1.66 4.30 33.88
CA GLY A 184 1.39 4.82 35.23
C GLY A 184 2.21 4.11 36.31
N GLU A 185 2.32 2.79 36.25
CA GLU A 185 3.16 1.98 37.15
C GLU A 185 4.64 2.37 37.04
N LEU A 186 5.09 2.71 35.82
CA LEU A 186 6.42 3.22 35.51
C LEU A 186 6.61 4.72 35.83
N LYS A 187 5.68 5.35 36.54
CA LYS A 187 5.70 6.77 36.93
C LYS A 187 5.67 7.74 35.73
N MET A 188 5.06 7.32 34.63
CA MET A 188 4.83 8.13 33.42
C MET A 188 3.33 8.20 33.08
N PRO A 189 2.47 8.73 33.97
CA PRO A 189 1.04 8.76 33.72
C PRO A 189 0.71 9.63 32.49
N LEU A 190 -0.19 9.13 31.65
CA LEU A 190 -0.74 9.79 30.47
C LEU A 190 -2.25 9.55 30.43
N LYS A 191 -3.01 10.50 29.92
CA LYS A 191 -4.46 10.35 29.77
C LYS A 191 -4.81 9.77 28.41
N LEU A 192 -5.94 9.07 28.31
CA LEU A 192 -6.40 8.49 27.06
C LEU A 192 -6.71 9.57 26.02
N GLU A 193 -7.25 10.70 26.48
CA GLU A 193 -7.59 11.85 25.65
C GLU A 193 -6.35 12.41 24.94
N ASP A 194 -5.20 12.46 25.63
CA ASP A 194 -3.94 12.91 25.05
C ASP A 194 -3.53 11.98 23.90
N VAL A 195 -3.62 10.67 24.08
CA VAL A 195 -3.29 9.67 23.05
C VAL A 195 -4.26 9.74 21.87
N VAL A 196 -5.57 9.82 22.12
CA VAL A 196 -6.60 9.90 21.08
C VAL A 196 -6.44 11.20 20.29
N SER A 197 -6.11 12.32 20.94
CA SER A 197 -5.81 13.58 20.26
C SER A 197 -4.64 13.47 19.28
N LYS A 198 -3.65 12.59 19.54
CA LYS A 198 -2.53 12.33 18.63
C LYS A 198 -2.87 11.41 17.46
N ALA A 199 -3.90 10.58 17.62
CA ALA A 199 -4.41 9.75 16.54
C ALA A 199 -5.27 10.60 15.58
N GLY A 200 -6.13 11.45 16.12
CA GLY A 200 -7.08 12.24 15.35
C GLY A 200 -8.53 11.78 15.55
N ILE A 201 -9.47 12.58 15.06
CA ILE A 201 -10.91 12.32 15.24
C ILE A 201 -11.29 11.06 14.46
N GLY A 202 -11.88 10.08 15.14
CA GLY A 202 -12.32 8.81 14.52
C GLY A 202 -11.19 7.82 14.23
N VAL A 203 -9.97 8.10 14.66
CA VAL A 203 -8.79 7.28 14.38
C VAL A 203 -8.42 6.43 15.61
N ALA A 204 -8.29 5.12 15.41
CA ALA A 204 -7.96 4.20 16.50
C ALA A 204 -6.48 4.33 16.94
N PRO A 205 -6.18 4.45 18.24
CA PRO A 205 -4.83 4.73 18.71
C PRO A 205 -3.89 3.52 18.57
N GLY A 206 -2.88 3.63 17.70
CA GLY A 206 -1.72 2.74 17.67
C GLY A 206 -0.66 3.05 18.73
N ARG A 207 0.34 2.15 18.87
CA ARG A 207 1.50 2.35 19.75
C ARG A 207 2.26 3.64 19.46
N VAL A 208 2.30 4.04 18.20
CA VAL A 208 2.94 5.30 17.76
C VAL A 208 2.24 6.53 18.32
N HIS A 209 0.93 6.51 18.53
CA HIS A 209 0.20 7.63 19.16
C HIS A 209 0.51 7.73 20.66
N VAL A 210 0.64 6.58 21.34
CA VAL A 210 1.15 6.55 22.72
C VAL A 210 2.58 7.10 22.77
N ALA A 211 3.45 6.68 21.85
CA ALA A 211 4.82 7.20 21.76
C ALA A 211 4.85 8.72 21.52
N ARG A 212 3.99 9.26 20.65
CA ARG A 212 3.86 10.70 20.42
C ARG A 212 3.43 11.44 21.70
N ALA A 213 2.46 10.90 22.43
CA ALA A 213 2.03 11.46 23.71
C ALA A 213 3.15 11.41 24.78
N MET A 214 3.94 10.33 24.81
CA MET A 214 5.10 10.24 25.71
C MET A 214 6.18 11.30 25.39
N VAL A 215 6.42 11.57 24.10
CA VAL A 215 7.37 12.61 23.68
C VAL A 215 6.88 13.99 24.10
N GLU A 216 5.62 14.30 23.82
CA GLU A 216 5.06 15.63 24.17
C GLU A 216 5.00 15.86 25.68
N ALA A 217 4.70 14.83 26.46
CA ALA A 217 4.73 14.90 27.92
C ALA A 217 6.16 14.97 28.51
N GLY A 218 7.20 14.89 27.68
CA GLY A 218 8.59 15.00 28.11
C GLY A 218 9.16 13.75 28.79
N TYR A 219 8.47 12.60 28.70
CA TYR A 219 8.96 11.34 29.27
C TYR A 219 10.06 10.68 28.44
N VAL A 220 10.11 11.00 27.15
CA VAL A 220 11.10 10.48 26.20
C VAL A 220 11.48 11.54 25.16
N ASP A 221 12.71 11.49 24.67
CA ASP A 221 13.28 12.49 23.75
C ASP A 221 12.71 12.38 22.34
N ASN A 222 12.32 11.18 21.93
CA ASN A 222 11.85 10.87 20.58
C ASN A 222 11.15 9.50 20.49
N LEU A 223 10.49 9.26 19.36
CA LEU A 223 9.78 8.00 19.08
C LEU A 223 10.70 6.77 19.17
N LYS A 224 11.95 6.88 18.69
CA LYS A 224 12.91 5.77 18.73
C LYS A 224 13.19 5.36 20.18
N GLN A 225 13.34 6.31 21.09
CA GLN A 225 13.52 6.03 22.51
C GLN A 225 12.26 5.38 23.11
N ALA A 226 11.07 5.88 22.78
CA ALA A 226 9.79 5.29 23.23
C ALA A 226 9.68 3.81 22.85
N PHE A 227 9.90 3.48 21.57
CA PHE A 227 9.84 2.09 21.10
C PHE A 227 10.95 1.23 21.67
N SER A 228 12.21 1.69 21.67
CA SER A 228 13.34 0.86 22.12
C SER A 228 13.34 0.56 23.62
N LYS A 229 12.80 1.45 24.47
CA LYS A 229 12.80 1.27 25.93
C LYS A 229 11.50 0.72 26.49
N TYR A 230 10.35 1.09 25.91
CA TYR A 230 9.05 0.88 26.57
C TYR A 230 8.04 0.12 25.72
N LEU A 231 7.94 0.43 24.42
CA LEU A 231 6.81 0.02 23.57
C LEU A 231 7.14 -1.09 22.55
N TYR A 232 8.37 -1.62 22.55
CA TYR A 232 8.75 -2.78 21.74
C TYR A 232 7.95 -4.03 22.13
N ASP A 233 7.93 -5.04 21.27
CA ASP A 233 7.18 -6.28 21.53
C ASP A 233 7.71 -6.99 22.79
N GLY A 234 6.82 -7.17 23.78
CA GLY A 234 7.20 -7.70 25.09
C GLY A 234 7.84 -6.68 26.04
N GLY A 235 7.90 -5.40 25.66
CA GLY A 235 8.46 -4.33 26.49
C GLY A 235 7.63 -3.94 27.72
N PRO A 236 8.18 -3.11 28.62
CA PRO A 236 7.56 -2.77 29.90
C PRO A 236 6.15 -2.18 29.79
N ALA A 237 5.89 -1.35 28.78
CA ALA A 237 4.60 -0.71 28.54
C ALA A 237 3.83 -1.35 27.38
N TYR A 238 4.31 -2.47 26.83
CA TYR A 238 3.65 -3.17 25.74
C TYR A 238 2.38 -3.89 26.21
N ALA A 239 1.33 -3.86 25.40
CA ALA A 239 0.13 -4.67 25.59
C ALA A 239 -0.28 -5.27 24.25
N LYS A 240 -0.83 -6.50 24.29
CA LYS A 240 -1.42 -7.15 23.12
C LYS A 240 -2.79 -6.56 22.79
N GLY A 241 -3.14 -6.50 21.52
CA GLY A 241 -4.47 -6.13 21.05
C GLY A 241 -5.36 -7.36 20.84
N SER A 242 -6.33 -7.23 19.96
CA SER A 242 -7.23 -8.30 19.50
C SER A 242 -7.00 -8.59 18.02
N GLU A 243 -5.74 -8.53 17.60
CA GLU A 243 -5.36 -8.82 16.21
C GLU A 243 -5.69 -10.29 15.87
N PRO A 244 -6.31 -10.57 14.71
CA PRO A 244 -6.62 -11.92 14.27
C PRO A 244 -5.39 -12.69 13.79
N GLU A 245 -5.52 -14.02 13.70
CA GLU A 245 -4.50 -14.88 13.07
C GLU A 245 -4.30 -14.53 11.58
N ALA A 246 -3.03 -14.44 11.18
CA ALA A 246 -2.64 -13.99 9.86
C ALA A 246 -3.16 -14.89 8.73
N ASP A 247 -3.22 -16.20 8.95
CA ASP A 247 -3.69 -17.16 7.95
C ASP A 247 -5.21 -17.00 7.67
N TYR A 248 -5.99 -16.68 8.69
CA TYR A 248 -7.40 -16.33 8.57
C TYR A 248 -7.59 -15.05 7.76
N VAL A 249 -6.80 -14.01 8.05
CA VAL A 249 -6.85 -12.73 7.30
C VAL A 249 -6.48 -12.92 5.83
N VAL A 250 -5.42 -13.69 5.54
CA VAL A 250 -5.05 -14.02 4.16
C VAL A 250 -6.21 -14.69 3.42
N ARG A 251 -6.86 -15.69 4.04
CA ARG A 251 -8.03 -16.36 3.45
C ARG A 251 -9.20 -15.40 3.23
N LEU A 252 -9.46 -14.49 4.17
CA LEU A 252 -10.53 -13.50 4.06
C LEU A 252 -10.26 -12.51 2.91
N ILE A 253 -9.02 -12.02 2.76
CA ILE A 253 -8.63 -11.16 1.64
C ILE A 253 -8.87 -11.88 0.30
N CYS A 254 -8.46 -13.14 0.19
CA CYS A 254 -8.69 -13.93 -1.01
C CYS A 254 -10.19 -14.11 -1.33
N ARG A 255 -11.01 -14.43 -0.31
CA ARG A 255 -12.47 -14.61 -0.44
C ARG A 255 -13.19 -13.31 -0.82
N THR A 256 -12.72 -12.18 -0.29
CA THR A 256 -13.25 -10.84 -0.60
C THR A 256 -12.76 -10.30 -1.95
N GLY A 257 -11.85 -11.01 -2.62
CA GLY A 257 -11.37 -10.70 -3.96
C GLY A 257 -10.24 -9.65 -3.98
N GLY A 258 -9.44 -9.61 -2.92
CA GLY A 258 -8.22 -8.80 -2.84
C GLY A 258 -6.94 -9.60 -3.09
N ILE A 259 -5.84 -8.88 -3.25
CA ILE A 259 -4.49 -9.45 -3.34
C ILE A 259 -3.82 -9.35 -1.97
N ALA A 260 -3.73 -10.48 -1.26
CA ALA A 260 -3.03 -10.60 0.02
C ALA A 260 -1.50 -10.58 -0.15
N THR A 261 -0.84 -9.64 0.53
CA THR A 261 0.61 -9.40 0.44
C THR A 261 1.21 -9.30 1.85
N LEU A 262 2.29 -10.03 2.13
CA LEU A 262 2.99 -9.90 3.41
C LEU A 262 3.82 -8.60 3.41
N ALA A 263 3.49 -7.69 4.32
CA ALA A 263 4.19 -6.42 4.49
C ALA A 263 5.52 -6.62 5.22
N HIS A 264 6.51 -5.80 4.87
CA HIS A 264 7.80 -5.65 5.56
C HIS A 264 8.35 -6.90 6.29
N PRO A 265 8.49 -8.05 5.62
CA PRO A 265 8.84 -9.34 6.24
C PRO A 265 10.18 -9.34 6.98
N TRP A 266 11.03 -8.36 6.72
CA TRP A 266 12.28 -8.12 7.46
C TRP A 266 12.09 -7.76 8.93
N ALA A 267 10.88 -7.36 9.35
CA ALA A 267 10.57 -7.10 10.75
C ALA A 267 10.34 -8.40 11.56
N LEU A 268 10.13 -9.52 10.87
CA LEU A 268 9.86 -10.82 11.49
C LEU A 268 11.14 -11.52 11.98
N LYS A 269 11.01 -12.29 13.05
CA LYS A 269 12.07 -13.17 13.57
C LYS A 269 12.33 -14.34 12.61
N ASN A 270 11.28 -14.97 12.08
CA ASN A 270 11.39 -16.12 11.18
C ASN A 270 10.56 -15.98 9.89
N PRO A 271 10.90 -15.02 9.01
CA PRO A 271 10.11 -14.71 7.83
C PRO A 271 10.00 -15.89 6.85
N ALA A 272 11.01 -16.77 6.78
CA ALA A 272 10.98 -17.92 5.88
C ALA A 272 9.85 -18.91 6.22
N PHE A 273 9.65 -19.17 7.51
CA PHE A 273 8.59 -20.04 8.00
C PHE A 273 7.21 -19.40 7.81
N VAL A 274 7.07 -18.13 8.20
CA VAL A 274 5.83 -17.35 8.04
C VAL A 274 5.39 -17.32 6.58
N ILE A 275 6.30 -17.00 5.65
CA ILE A 275 5.99 -16.94 4.21
C ILE A 275 5.52 -18.31 3.70
N LYS A 276 6.18 -19.40 4.09
CA LYS A 276 5.76 -20.76 3.72
C LYS A 276 4.36 -21.08 4.24
N SER A 277 4.07 -20.75 5.49
CA SER A 277 2.78 -20.99 6.14
C SER A 277 1.66 -20.17 5.48
N LEU A 278 1.87 -18.85 5.33
CA LEU A 278 0.88 -17.98 4.69
C LEU A 278 0.69 -18.29 3.20
N LYS A 279 1.72 -18.79 2.50
CA LYS A 279 1.54 -19.31 1.14
C LYS A 279 0.51 -20.43 1.09
N ALA A 280 0.52 -21.34 2.06
CA ALA A 280 -0.49 -22.41 2.16
C ALA A 280 -1.89 -21.86 2.44
N ALA A 281 -2.01 -20.69 3.08
CA ALA A 281 -3.27 -20.00 3.32
C ALA A 281 -3.79 -19.20 2.11
N GLY A 282 -2.98 -19.03 1.06
CA GLY A 282 -3.35 -18.30 -0.17
C GLY A 282 -2.62 -16.98 -0.38
N LEU A 283 -1.50 -16.72 0.31
CA LEU A 283 -0.70 -15.51 0.09
C LEU A 283 -0.29 -15.37 -1.39
N HIS A 284 -0.48 -14.18 -1.95
CA HIS A 284 -0.18 -13.90 -3.35
C HIS A 284 1.19 -13.26 -3.54
N ALA A 285 1.60 -12.43 -2.59
CA ALA A 285 2.76 -11.58 -2.74
C ALA A 285 3.50 -11.34 -1.41
N VAL A 286 4.71 -10.83 -1.51
CA VAL A 286 5.52 -10.38 -0.38
C VAL A 286 6.24 -9.10 -0.77
N GLU A 287 6.39 -8.17 0.19
CA GLU A 287 7.26 -7.02 0.00
C GLU A 287 8.73 -7.44 -0.04
N VAL A 288 9.37 -7.12 -1.16
CA VAL A 288 10.79 -7.37 -1.42
C VAL A 288 11.53 -6.06 -1.69
N TYR A 289 10.87 -5.13 -2.38
CA TYR A 289 11.46 -3.84 -2.75
C TYR A 289 11.34 -2.86 -1.59
N ARG A 290 12.48 -2.28 -1.22
CA ARG A 290 12.62 -1.36 -0.09
C ARG A 290 13.25 -0.06 -0.52
N SER A 291 12.93 0.99 0.20
CA SER A 291 13.47 2.33 -0.01
C SER A 291 14.96 2.46 0.31
N ASP A 292 15.48 1.66 1.25
CA ASP A 292 16.91 1.60 1.57
C ASP A 292 17.74 0.81 0.53
N GLY A 293 17.11 0.36 -0.56
CA GLY A 293 17.75 -0.36 -1.66
C GLY A 293 18.21 -1.77 -1.29
N LYS A 294 17.97 -2.23 -0.06
CA LYS A 294 18.28 -3.60 0.35
C LYS A 294 17.20 -4.50 -0.22
N LEU A 295 17.52 -5.21 -1.28
CA LEU A 295 16.77 -6.40 -1.69
C LEU A 295 17.09 -7.48 -0.66
N ALA A 296 16.32 -7.56 0.42
CA ALA A 296 16.49 -8.62 1.40
C ALA A 296 16.33 -10.00 0.71
N GLY A 297 16.85 -11.08 1.31
CA GLY A 297 16.81 -12.45 0.75
C GLY A 297 15.41 -13.03 0.46
N PHE A 298 14.37 -12.21 0.57
CA PHE A 298 12.99 -12.53 0.23
C PHE A 298 12.73 -12.62 -1.27
N SER A 299 13.58 -12.05 -2.15
CA SER A 299 13.40 -12.27 -3.60
C SER A 299 13.47 -13.76 -3.95
N ASP A 300 14.50 -14.45 -3.49
CA ASP A 300 14.70 -15.88 -3.76
C ASP A 300 13.60 -16.73 -3.10
N LEU A 301 13.14 -16.29 -1.93
CA LEU A 301 12.06 -16.95 -1.22
C LEU A 301 10.71 -16.77 -1.93
N ALA A 302 10.45 -15.56 -2.46
CA ALA A 302 9.27 -15.27 -3.26
C ALA A 302 9.28 -16.12 -4.54
N ASP A 303 10.43 -16.18 -5.22
CA ASP A 303 10.59 -17.01 -6.43
C ASP A 303 10.40 -18.51 -6.11
N LYS A 304 10.96 -19.00 -4.99
CA LYS A 304 10.78 -20.39 -4.52
C LYS A 304 9.31 -20.76 -4.28
N TYR A 305 8.50 -19.85 -3.75
CA TYR A 305 7.09 -20.10 -3.43
C TYR A 305 6.11 -19.57 -4.49
N GLY A 306 6.61 -19.07 -5.63
CA GLY A 306 5.79 -18.50 -6.69
C GLY A 306 4.94 -17.32 -6.20
N LEU A 307 5.51 -16.46 -5.36
CA LEU A 307 4.90 -15.23 -4.86
C LEU A 307 5.32 -14.04 -5.73
N LEU A 308 4.41 -13.08 -5.88
CA LEU A 308 4.75 -11.80 -6.49
C LEU A 308 5.69 -11.00 -5.58
N LYS A 309 6.57 -10.23 -6.20
CA LYS A 309 7.52 -9.34 -5.52
C LYS A 309 7.02 -7.92 -5.63
N LEU A 310 6.55 -7.37 -4.51
CA LEU A 310 6.01 -6.01 -4.44
C LEU A 310 6.88 -5.15 -3.52
N GLY A 311 6.50 -3.89 -3.36
CA GLY A 311 7.08 -3.01 -2.36
C GLY A 311 6.55 -1.59 -2.48
N GLY A 312 6.49 -0.92 -1.35
CA GLY A 312 6.25 0.50 -1.23
C GLY A 312 7.16 1.14 -0.19
N SER A 313 7.03 2.44 -0.03
CA SER A 313 7.88 3.22 0.89
C SER A 313 7.51 3.03 2.36
N ASP A 314 6.30 2.55 2.66
CA ASP A 314 5.72 2.54 4.00
C ASP A 314 5.70 3.97 4.59
N TYR A 315 5.32 4.93 3.73
CA TYR A 315 5.42 6.36 4.03
C TYR A 315 4.30 6.84 4.95
N HIS A 316 4.71 7.53 6.03
CA HIS A 316 3.82 8.15 7.02
C HIS A 316 3.94 9.68 7.04
N GLY A 317 4.93 10.27 6.38
CA GLY A 317 5.14 11.72 6.38
C GLY A 317 5.76 12.27 7.65
N ARG A 318 6.63 11.48 8.28
CA ARG A 318 7.36 11.86 9.51
C ARG A 318 8.33 12.99 9.18
N LYS A 319 8.30 14.08 9.95
CA LYS A 319 9.17 15.28 9.76
C LYS A 319 10.68 15.01 9.91
N ALA A 320 11.09 13.81 10.32
CA ALA A 320 12.50 13.47 10.54
C ALA A 320 13.14 12.95 9.24
N ASN A 321 14.38 13.36 8.97
CA ASN A 321 15.17 13.09 7.75
C ASN A 321 15.47 11.61 7.42
N ASN A 322 14.79 10.65 8.04
CA ASN A 322 15.08 9.22 7.96
C ASN A 322 13.97 8.38 7.32
N GLU A 323 12.84 8.98 6.94
CA GLU A 323 11.81 8.30 6.16
C GLU A 323 12.04 8.53 4.67
N SER A 324 11.84 7.50 3.86
CA SER A 324 11.97 7.63 2.42
C SER A 324 10.65 8.08 1.82
N ASP A 325 10.72 9.04 0.91
CA ASP A 325 9.54 9.70 0.36
C ASP A 325 8.77 8.81 -0.64
N LEU A 326 7.52 9.18 -0.93
CA LEU A 326 6.64 8.45 -1.83
C LEU A 326 7.28 8.27 -3.22
N GLY A 327 7.19 7.06 -3.78
CA GLY A 327 7.70 6.73 -5.11
C GLY A 327 9.21 6.50 -5.19
N CYS A 328 9.93 6.52 -4.07
CA CYS A 328 11.36 6.20 -4.04
C CYS A 328 11.67 4.71 -4.26
N VAL A 329 10.70 3.83 -3.99
CA VAL A 329 10.86 2.37 -4.12
C VAL A 329 10.70 1.97 -5.57
N HIS A 330 11.79 1.50 -6.19
CA HIS A 330 11.76 1.08 -7.58
C HIS A 330 11.13 -0.31 -7.73
N LEU A 331 9.85 -0.37 -8.11
CA LEU A 331 9.20 -1.59 -8.59
C LEU A 331 9.59 -1.86 -10.05
N PRO A 332 10.25 -3.00 -10.37
CA PRO A 332 10.55 -3.36 -11.74
C PRO A 332 9.28 -3.58 -12.57
N VAL A 333 9.31 -3.14 -13.83
CA VAL A 333 8.14 -3.22 -14.74
C VAL A 333 7.60 -4.65 -14.92
N LEU A 334 8.47 -5.66 -14.84
CA LEU A 334 8.06 -7.06 -14.93
C LEU A 334 7.23 -7.50 -13.73
N ASP A 335 7.56 -7.03 -12.52
CA ASP A 335 6.81 -7.37 -11.32
C ASP A 335 5.49 -6.59 -11.25
N ALA A 336 5.49 -5.32 -11.66
CA ALA A 336 4.26 -4.55 -11.87
C ALA A 336 3.33 -5.24 -12.88
N PHE A 337 3.88 -5.74 -14.00
CA PHE A 337 3.11 -6.49 -14.99
C PHE A 337 2.53 -7.79 -14.43
N LYS A 338 3.33 -8.60 -13.73
CA LYS A 338 2.85 -9.84 -13.08
C LYS A 338 1.76 -9.56 -12.06
N PHE A 339 1.92 -8.50 -11.27
CA PHE A 339 0.90 -8.03 -10.34
C PHE A 339 -0.42 -7.73 -11.04
N LEU A 340 -0.41 -6.88 -12.07
CA LEU A 340 -1.63 -6.54 -12.81
C LEU A 340 -2.23 -7.75 -13.54
N LYS A 341 -1.41 -8.65 -14.07
CA LYS A 341 -1.87 -9.89 -14.71
C LYS A 341 -2.63 -10.80 -13.75
N LEU A 342 -2.21 -10.86 -12.48
CA LEU A 342 -2.92 -11.59 -11.43
C LEU A 342 -4.17 -10.82 -10.94
N ALA A 343 -4.01 -9.53 -10.66
CA ALA A 343 -5.01 -8.72 -9.96
C ALA A 343 -6.22 -8.38 -10.82
N LEU A 344 -6.02 -7.99 -12.09
CA LEU A 344 -7.11 -7.48 -12.93
C LEU A 344 -8.23 -8.50 -13.21
N PRO A 345 -7.95 -9.79 -13.48
CA PRO A 345 -9.01 -10.79 -13.60
C PRO A 345 -9.81 -10.98 -12.31
N ILE A 346 -9.14 -10.97 -11.14
CA ILE A 346 -9.78 -11.10 -9.83
C ILE A 346 -10.70 -9.90 -9.59
N TRP A 347 -10.18 -8.68 -9.75
CA TRP A 347 -10.95 -7.46 -9.54
C TRP A 347 -12.11 -7.32 -10.52
N ARG A 348 -11.96 -7.72 -11.79
CA ARG A 348 -13.07 -7.73 -12.76
C ARG A 348 -14.18 -8.68 -12.34
N ASN A 349 -13.84 -9.89 -11.91
CA ASN A 349 -14.82 -10.86 -11.41
C ASN A 349 -15.57 -10.32 -10.19
N VAL A 350 -14.86 -9.66 -9.26
CA VAL A 350 -15.48 -8.98 -8.11
C VAL A 350 -16.44 -7.87 -8.56
N THR A 351 -16.01 -6.99 -9.46
CA THR A 351 -16.86 -5.93 -10.02
C THR A 351 -18.11 -6.52 -10.66
N SER A 352 -17.99 -7.57 -11.48
CA SER A 352 -19.14 -8.26 -12.07
C SER A 352 -20.10 -8.81 -11.03
N LYS A 353 -19.59 -9.39 -9.92
CA LYS A 353 -20.44 -9.88 -8.82
C LYS A 353 -21.15 -8.77 -8.06
N ILE A 354 -20.45 -7.68 -7.74
CA ILE A 354 -21.04 -6.53 -7.04
C ILE A 354 -22.15 -5.91 -7.91
N LEU A 355 -21.89 -5.74 -9.20
CA LEU A 355 -22.88 -5.22 -10.15
C LEU A 355 -24.07 -6.19 -10.32
N GLY A 356 -23.82 -7.50 -10.41
CA GLY A 356 -24.88 -8.51 -10.48
C GLY A 356 -25.78 -8.49 -9.25
N ASN A 357 -25.18 -8.51 -8.06
CA ASN A 357 -25.92 -8.41 -6.79
C ASN A 357 -26.73 -7.11 -6.71
N PHE A 358 -26.19 -6.00 -7.20
CA PHE A 358 -26.91 -4.72 -7.24
C PHE A 358 -28.13 -4.77 -8.17
N VAL A 359 -28.02 -5.43 -9.32
CA VAL A 359 -29.15 -5.59 -10.27
C VAL A 359 -30.27 -6.44 -9.66
N GLU A 360 -29.90 -7.51 -8.93
CA GLU A 360 -30.85 -8.41 -8.28
C GLU A 360 -31.47 -7.80 -7.01
N ASN A 361 -30.65 -7.15 -6.17
CA ASN A 361 -31.04 -6.61 -4.87
C ASN A 361 -30.42 -5.20 -4.67
N PRO A 362 -31.05 -4.15 -5.21
CA PRO A 362 -30.49 -2.81 -5.15
C PRO A 362 -30.41 -2.33 -3.70
N SER A 363 -29.19 -2.08 -3.22
CA SER A 363 -28.94 -1.48 -1.91
C SER A 363 -28.24 -0.13 -2.06
N THR A 364 -28.59 0.83 -1.20
CA THR A 364 -27.92 2.14 -1.14
C THR A 364 -26.43 2.03 -0.80
N ALA A 365 -26.03 0.95 -0.11
CA ALA A 365 -24.64 0.65 0.19
C ALA A 365 -23.85 0.17 -1.04
N ASP A 366 -24.47 -0.57 -1.96
CA ASP A 366 -23.86 -0.95 -3.24
C ASP A 366 -23.77 0.26 -4.18
N LEU A 367 -24.82 1.10 -4.25
CA LEU A 367 -24.81 2.33 -5.04
C LEU A 367 -23.67 3.27 -4.66
N ARG A 368 -23.49 3.55 -3.36
CA ARG A 368 -22.37 4.40 -2.89
C ARG A 368 -21.00 3.83 -3.25
N ARG A 369 -20.86 2.49 -3.28
CA ARG A 369 -19.62 1.82 -3.68
C ARG A 369 -19.39 1.85 -5.19
N ILE A 370 -20.46 1.71 -5.98
CA ILE A 370 -20.39 1.76 -7.45
C ILE A 370 -20.12 3.19 -7.92
N MET A 371 -20.77 4.18 -7.30
CA MET A 371 -20.78 5.57 -7.75
C MET A 371 -19.71 6.45 -7.07
N GLY A 372 -19.09 5.98 -5.99
CA GLY A 372 -18.20 6.80 -5.16
C GLY A 372 -18.99 7.76 -4.24
N SER A 373 -18.35 8.17 -3.16
CA SER A 373 -18.96 8.88 -2.03
C SER A 373 -19.35 10.35 -2.33
N ASN A 374 -20.35 10.59 -3.19
CA ASN A 374 -20.99 11.91 -3.33
C ASN A 374 -22.46 11.89 -2.88
N GLY A 375 -22.72 11.30 -1.72
CA GLY A 375 -23.97 11.49 -1.00
C GLY A 375 -23.82 12.57 0.07
N LEU A 376 -23.90 13.85 -0.32
CA LEU A 376 -24.10 14.93 0.65
C LEU A 376 -25.58 14.95 1.04
N HIS A 377 -25.80 14.96 2.35
CA HIS A 377 -27.09 14.97 3.02
C HIS A 377 -27.87 16.25 2.68
N LEU A 378 -28.99 16.11 1.97
CA LEU A 378 -30.23 16.93 2.01
C LEU A 378 -31.15 16.36 0.93
N GLY A 379 -32.40 16.01 1.30
CA GLY A 379 -33.49 15.44 0.48
C GLY A 379 -33.23 15.15 -1.00
N LEU A 380 -33.52 13.90 -1.41
CA LEU A 380 -33.40 13.42 -2.80
C LEU A 380 -33.70 14.54 -3.80
N THR A 381 -32.67 14.94 -4.56
CA THR A 381 -32.84 16.00 -5.56
C THR A 381 -33.50 15.40 -6.80
N ASN A 382 -34.23 16.23 -7.56
CA ASN A 382 -34.87 15.83 -8.83
C ASN A 382 -33.88 15.20 -9.83
N GLU A 383 -32.58 15.44 -9.68
CA GLU A 383 -31.49 14.85 -10.48
C GLU A 383 -31.27 13.36 -10.13
N GLU A 384 -31.38 12.99 -8.85
CA GLU A 384 -31.21 11.61 -8.37
C GLU A 384 -32.42 10.74 -8.73
N GLU A 385 -33.64 11.29 -8.70
CA GLU A 385 -34.83 10.62 -9.25
C GLU A 385 -34.72 10.39 -10.76
N ARG A 386 -34.09 11.32 -11.48
CA ARG A 386 -33.86 11.22 -12.92
C ARG A 386 -32.81 10.17 -13.25
N GLN A 387 -31.74 10.07 -12.46
CA GLN A 387 -30.70 9.04 -12.61
C GLN A 387 -31.23 7.66 -12.22
N LEU A 388 -32.08 7.55 -11.20
CA LEU A 388 -32.81 6.33 -10.87
C LEU A 388 -33.73 5.90 -12.02
N ALA A 389 -34.48 6.84 -12.61
CA ALA A 389 -35.32 6.57 -13.78
C ALA A 389 -34.51 6.16 -15.01
N GLU A 390 -33.37 6.79 -15.28
CA GLU A 390 -32.46 6.42 -16.37
C GLU A 390 -31.82 5.03 -16.16
N LEU A 391 -31.48 4.68 -14.91
CA LEU A 391 -31.00 3.36 -14.54
C LEU A 391 -32.08 2.28 -14.64
N GLU A 392 -33.34 2.62 -14.33
CA GLU A 392 -34.48 1.73 -14.47
C GLU A 392 -34.86 1.50 -15.95
N ILE A 393 -34.73 2.53 -16.79
CA ILE A 393 -34.80 2.43 -18.25
C ILE A 393 -33.66 1.54 -18.78
N THR A 394 -32.44 1.75 -18.29
CA THR A 394 -31.28 0.91 -18.65
C THR A 394 -31.48 -0.55 -18.20
N LYS A 395 -32.12 -0.78 -17.05
CA LYS A 395 -32.51 -2.11 -16.54
C LYS A 395 -33.53 -2.78 -17.47
N LEU A 396 -34.52 -2.05 -17.96
CA LEU A 396 -35.51 -2.55 -18.94
C LEU A 396 -34.85 -2.85 -20.31
N GLU A 397 -33.90 -2.02 -20.74
CA GLU A 397 -33.15 -2.24 -21.99
C GLU A 397 -32.19 -3.44 -21.90
N LEU A 398 -31.55 -3.66 -20.76
CA LEU A 398 -30.68 -4.81 -20.53
C LEU A 398 -31.47 -6.10 -20.38
N SER A 399 -32.61 -6.07 -19.69
CA SER A 399 -33.52 -7.21 -19.54
C SER A 399 -34.14 -7.64 -20.89
N SER A 400 -34.42 -6.69 -21.77
CA SER A 400 -34.93 -6.98 -23.14
C SER A 400 -33.86 -7.44 -24.12
N LYS A 401 -32.59 -7.05 -23.94
CA LYS A 401 -31.46 -7.48 -24.80
C LYS A 401 -30.87 -8.84 -24.42
N PHE A 402 -31.07 -9.31 -23.19
CA PHE A 402 -30.52 -10.60 -22.72
C PHE A 402 -31.57 -11.45 -21.99
N PRO A 403 -32.56 -12.03 -22.70
CA PRO A 403 -33.67 -12.76 -22.07
C PRO A 403 -33.26 -14.07 -21.37
N SER A 404 -32.05 -14.60 -21.63
CA SER A 404 -31.62 -15.92 -21.17
C SER A 404 -30.51 -15.91 -20.10
N ALA A 405 -30.30 -14.79 -19.41
CA ALA A 405 -29.39 -14.71 -18.26
C ALA A 405 -30.11 -14.65 -16.90
N ILE A 406 -31.44 -14.80 -16.88
CA ILE A 406 -32.24 -14.95 -15.65
C ILE A 406 -33.12 -16.19 -15.85
N GLY A 407 -32.59 -17.34 -15.45
CA GLY A 407 -33.25 -18.64 -15.40
C GLY A 407 -32.51 -19.52 -14.41
#